data_AF-A0A1B0A2R1-F1
#
_entry.id   AF-A0A1B0A2R1-F1
#
_cell.length_a   1.000
_cell.length_b   1.000
_cell.length_c   1.000
_cell.angle_alpha   90.00
_cell.angle_beta   90.00
_cell.angle_gamma   90.00
#
_symmetry.space_group_name_H-M   'P 1'
#
loop_
_entity.id
_entity.type
_entity.pdbx_description
1 polymer ?
#
loop_
_entity_poly.entity_id
_entity_poly.type
_entity_poly.pdbx_seq_one_letter_code
_entity_poly.pdbx_strand_id
1 'polypeptide(L)'
;MSNKQVKSVAELSRRIGMPQPTLHRMLNGEVKSPRIIINHIVNAFGITLPDMQKSTLKRRINDPDLPIALRERLIVRLQSCTTSTSKYEKLVESVSRDGRLRGTKQFCGASRTGRWAGRLFQPDNLPRPSMSQAEIDLGIKALKKGVADLAFDVMPLTSSALRACIRTPEGKKLVVSDLSNIEGRVLAWLAGEEWKLQAFRDYDAGIGDDLYKLAYAKAFHIDPSEMTKAQRQVGKVMELGLGYGGGVAAFLTFALAYGLDLDALADVALPSIPATIIREAGNWYAESVKRKKTYGLTERVFVACNSIKRLWWNAHPKTISFWRTLEDGVRHTIEHPGARCLVDASKSGATVRGCASPCPRAGSSVTRERLSSKGK
;
A
#
# COMPACT_ATOMS: atom_id res chain seq x y z
N MET A 1 -26.87 -24.52 -17.54
CA MET A 1 -27.54 -23.20 -17.56
C MET A 1 -26.53 -22.17 -18.03
N SER A 2 -26.85 -21.50 -19.14
CA SER A 2 -25.94 -20.70 -19.98
C SER A 2 -25.43 -19.44 -19.28
N ASN A 3 -24.12 -19.40 -19.00
CA ASN A 3 -23.40 -18.21 -18.57
C ASN A 3 -23.18 -17.33 -19.81
N LYS A 4 -24.17 -16.49 -20.16
CA LYS A 4 -24.07 -15.56 -21.30
C LYS A 4 -23.09 -14.45 -20.94
N GLN A 5 -21.83 -14.62 -21.35
CA GLN A 5 -20.87 -13.52 -21.51
C GLN A 5 -21.51 -12.39 -22.31
N VAL A 6 -21.45 -11.16 -21.80
CA VAL A 6 -21.90 -9.96 -22.51
C VAL A 6 -21.04 -9.78 -23.75
N LYS A 7 -21.64 -9.88 -24.95
CA LYS A 7 -20.91 -9.94 -26.22
C LYS A 7 -20.54 -8.56 -26.81
N SER A 8 -21.02 -7.44 -26.26
CA SER A 8 -20.61 -6.09 -26.69
C SER A 8 -21.02 -4.98 -25.71
N VAL A 9 -20.30 -3.84 -25.75
CA VAL A 9 -20.68 -2.57 -25.08
C VAL A 9 -22.11 -2.15 -25.43
N ALA A 10 -22.56 -2.53 -26.63
CA ALA A 10 -23.88 -2.20 -27.14
C ALA A 10 -25.04 -3.00 -26.55
N GLU A 11 -24.78 -4.22 -26.11
CA GLU A 11 -25.75 -5.01 -25.36
C GLU A 11 -25.84 -4.52 -23.90
N LEU A 12 -24.69 -4.14 -23.33
CA LEU A 12 -24.61 -3.58 -21.99
C LEU A 12 -25.37 -2.25 -21.89
N SER A 13 -25.16 -1.32 -22.83
CA SER A 13 -25.85 -0.02 -22.92
C SER A 13 -27.37 -0.14 -22.90
N ARG A 14 -27.92 -1.16 -23.60
CA ARG A 14 -29.37 -1.43 -23.65
C ARG A 14 -29.91 -1.97 -22.32
N ARG A 15 -29.17 -2.83 -21.62
CA ARG A 15 -29.61 -3.41 -20.33
C ARG A 15 -29.59 -2.41 -19.16
N ILE A 16 -28.72 -1.40 -19.25
CA ILE A 16 -28.46 -0.45 -18.15
C ILE A 16 -29.11 0.92 -18.36
N GLY A 17 -29.87 1.11 -19.44
CA GLY A 17 -30.55 2.38 -19.76
C GLY A 17 -29.61 3.56 -19.96
N MET A 18 -28.36 3.32 -20.39
CA MET A 18 -27.33 4.36 -20.51
C MET A 18 -26.90 4.54 -21.96
N PRO A 19 -26.82 5.79 -22.49
CA PRO A 19 -26.40 6.03 -23.86
C PRO A 19 -25.01 5.45 -24.16
N GLN A 20 -24.89 4.73 -25.29
CA GLN A 20 -23.63 4.16 -25.79
C GLN A 20 -22.44 5.12 -25.72
N PRO A 21 -22.55 6.39 -26.13
CA PRO A 21 -21.40 7.30 -26.14
C PRO A 21 -20.93 7.66 -24.74
N THR A 22 -21.85 7.66 -23.76
CA THR A 22 -21.54 7.91 -22.34
C THR A 22 -20.85 6.69 -21.75
N LEU A 23 -21.38 5.50 -22.02
CA LEU A 23 -20.77 4.24 -21.61
C LEU A 23 -19.37 4.08 -22.23
N HIS A 24 -19.22 4.43 -23.50
CA HIS A 24 -17.95 4.37 -24.22
C HIS A 24 -16.93 5.34 -23.65
N ARG A 25 -17.31 6.59 -23.33
CA ARG A 25 -16.45 7.58 -22.66
C ARG A 25 -16.00 7.16 -21.26
N MET A 26 -16.85 6.43 -20.55
CA MET A 26 -16.54 5.88 -19.22
C MET A 26 -15.60 4.68 -19.31
N LEU A 27 -15.77 3.81 -20.32
CA LEU A 27 -14.93 2.64 -20.55
C LEU A 27 -13.57 3.00 -21.17
N ASN A 28 -13.51 4.04 -22.02
CA ASN A 28 -12.29 4.50 -22.69
C ASN A 28 -11.56 5.65 -21.97
N GLY A 29 -11.88 5.92 -20.71
CA GLY A 29 -11.02 6.75 -19.86
C GLY A 29 -11.01 8.26 -20.16
N GLU A 30 -11.99 8.80 -20.87
CA GLU A 30 -12.10 10.25 -21.08
C GLU A 30 -12.50 10.99 -19.79
N VAL A 31 -13.26 10.35 -18.89
CA VAL A 31 -13.54 10.89 -17.56
C VAL A 31 -12.43 10.50 -16.60
N LYS A 32 -11.36 11.30 -16.54
CA LYS A 32 -10.18 11.02 -15.71
C LYS A 32 -10.40 11.22 -14.21
N SER A 33 -11.40 12.01 -13.79
CA SER A 33 -11.60 12.37 -12.38
C SER A 33 -12.34 11.29 -11.59
N PRO A 34 -11.70 10.65 -10.58
CA PRO A 34 -12.35 9.65 -9.73
C PRO A 34 -13.62 10.16 -9.04
N ARG A 35 -13.67 11.46 -8.69
CA ARG A 35 -14.82 12.08 -8.03
C ARG A 35 -16.07 12.11 -8.92
N ILE A 36 -15.90 12.39 -10.21
CA ILE A 36 -17.02 12.41 -11.17
C ILE A 36 -17.58 11.00 -11.32
N ILE A 37 -16.70 9.99 -11.39
CA ILE A 37 -17.11 8.59 -11.49
C ILE A 37 -17.86 8.16 -10.24
N ILE A 38 -17.35 8.49 -9.04
CA ILE A 38 -18.02 8.15 -7.76
C ILE A 38 -19.40 8.82 -7.69
N ASN A 39 -19.50 10.11 -7.98
CA ASN A 39 -20.78 10.82 -7.96
C ASN A 39 -21.79 10.22 -8.94
N HIS A 40 -21.33 9.77 -10.11
CA HIS A 40 -22.21 9.13 -11.07
C HIS A 40 -22.67 7.74 -10.60
N ILE A 41 -21.80 6.96 -9.95
CA ILE A 41 -22.19 5.66 -9.34
C ILE A 41 -23.24 5.89 -8.24
N VAL A 42 -23.05 6.92 -7.41
CA VAL A 42 -24.04 7.32 -6.40
C VAL A 42 -25.36 7.70 -7.05
N ASN A 43 -25.35 8.55 -8.09
CA ASN A 43 -26.58 9.01 -8.73
C ASN A 43 -27.31 7.90 -9.50
N ALA A 44 -26.58 6.97 -10.13
CA ALA A 44 -27.17 5.95 -10.98
C ALA A 44 -27.54 4.65 -10.23
N PHE A 45 -26.81 4.32 -9.15
CA PHE A 45 -26.98 3.06 -8.44
C PHE A 45 -27.30 3.25 -6.95
N GLY A 46 -27.26 4.47 -6.41
CA GLY A 46 -27.44 4.73 -4.98
C GLY A 46 -26.28 4.23 -4.11
N ILE A 47 -25.16 3.82 -4.70
CA ILE A 47 -24.06 3.15 -4.00
C ILE A 47 -22.85 4.08 -3.87
N THR A 48 -22.41 4.30 -2.64
CA THR A 48 -21.25 5.13 -2.35
C THR A 48 -19.97 4.30 -2.30
N LEU A 49 -19.00 4.69 -3.13
CA LEU A 49 -17.63 4.19 -3.06
C LEU A 49 -16.73 5.20 -2.35
N PRO A 50 -15.89 4.78 -1.39
CA PRO A 50 -15.00 5.69 -0.67
C PRO A 50 -13.90 6.26 -1.59
N ASP A 51 -13.45 5.47 -2.56
CA ASP A 51 -12.47 5.84 -3.57
C ASP A 51 -12.57 4.89 -4.78
N MET A 52 -11.81 5.19 -5.84
CA MET A 52 -11.67 4.34 -7.04
C MET A 52 -10.37 3.50 -7.02
N GLN A 53 -9.79 3.26 -5.84
CA GLN A 53 -8.55 2.50 -5.72
C GLN A 53 -8.78 1.01 -5.99
N LYS A 54 -7.75 0.34 -6.52
CA LYS A 54 -7.77 -1.08 -6.87
C LYS A 54 -8.24 -1.97 -5.69
N SER A 55 -7.79 -1.67 -4.48
CA SER A 55 -8.15 -2.35 -3.24
C SER A 55 -9.65 -2.25 -2.94
N THR A 56 -10.20 -1.03 -3.00
CA THR A 56 -11.62 -0.75 -2.80
C THR A 56 -12.48 -1.46 -3.83
N LEU A 57 -12.09 -1.38 -5.11
CA LEU A 57 -12.83 -2.03 -6.20
C LEU A 57 -12.84 -3.55 -6.05
N LYS A 58 -11.70 -4.19 -5.75
CA LYS A 58 -11.61 -5.64 -5.54
C LYS A 58 -12.55 -6.13 -4.44
N ARG A 59 -12.62 -5.40 -3.32
CA ARG A 59 -13.53 -5.76 -2.23
C ARG A 59 -14.99 -5.61 -2.66
N ARG A 60 -15.34 -4.45 -3.23
CA ARG A 60 -16.71 -4.11 -3.62
C ARG A 60 -17.28 -5.03 -4.68
N ILE A 61 -16.45 -5.51 -5.60
CA ILE A 61 -16.85 -6.52 -6.59
C ILE A 61 -17.39 -7.78 -5.92
N ASN A 62 -16.99 -8.12 -4.70
CA ASN A 62 -17.48 -9.30 -3.99
C ASN A 62 -18.75 -9.05 -3.16
N ASP A 63 -19.19 -7.80 -2.98
CA ASP A 63 -20.39 -7.46 -2.19
C ASP A 63 -21.63 -8.12 -2.83
N PRO A 64 -22.37 -9.00 -2.11
CA PRO A 64 -23.50 -9.76 -2.68
C PRO A 64 -24.63 -8.85 -3.16
N ASP A 65 -24.83 -7.71 -2.51
CA ASP A 65 -25.87 -6.73 -2.85
C ASP A 65 -25.48 -5.79 -4.00
N LEU A 66 -24.27 -5.94 -4.57
CA LEU A 66 -23.81 -5.09 -5.66
C LEU A 66 -24.56 -5.43 -6.97
N PRO A 67 -25.26 -4.46 -7.59
CA PRO A 67 -25.94 -4.68 -8.86
C PRO A 67 -24.99 -5.26 -9.90
N ILE A 68 -25.41 -6.31 -10.60
CA ILE A 68 -24.60 -7.04 -11.60
C ILE A 68 -24.00 -6.08 -12.63
N ALA A 69 -24.81 -5.12 -13.09
CA ALA A 69 -24.38 -4.08 -14.03
C ALA A 69 -23.22 -3.20 -13.52
N LEU A 70 -23.20 -2.89 -12.21
CA LEU A 70 -22.10 -2.15 -11.61
C LEU A 70 -20.88 -3.07 -11.40
N ARG A 71 -21.09 -4.31 -10.99
CA ARG A 71 -20.05 -5.32 -10.82
C ARG A 71 -19.22 -5.52 -12.09
N GLU A 72 -19.88 -5.73 -13.23
CA GLU A 72 -19.22 -5.90 -14.54
C GLU A 72 -18.40 -4.66 -14.91
N ARG A 73 -18.94 -3.44 -14.69
CA ARG A 73 -18.20 -2.18 -14.94
C ARG A 73 -16.97 -2.04 -14.06
N LEU A 74 -17.07 -2.41 -12.78
CA LEU A 74 -15.93 -2.38 -11.87
C LEU A 74 -14.84 -3.39 -12.26
N ILE A 75 -15.23 -4.58 -12.77
CA ILE A 75 -14.28 -5.60 -13.28
C ILE A 75 -13.53 -5.06 -14.49
N VAL A 76 -14.22 -4.52 -15.49
CA VAL A 76 -13.58 -3.94 -16.69
C VAL A 76 -12.67 -2.78 -16.31
N ARG A 77 -13.12 -1.92 -15.39
CA ARG A 77 -12.28 -0.83 -14.87
C ARG A 77 -11.01 -1.37 -14.21
N LEU A 78 -11.14 -2.41 -13.38
CA LEU A 78 -10.02 -3.05 -12.70
C LEU A 78 -8.96 -3.59 -13.68
N GLN A 79 -9.41 -4.12 -14.82
CA GLN A 79 -8.55 -4.57 -15.91
C GLN A 79 -7.87 -3.39 -16.63
N SER A 80 -8.61 -2.31 -16.91
CA SER A 80 -8.10 -1.10 -17.59
C SER A 80 -7.16 -0.23 -16.74
N CYS A 81 -7.19 -0.37 -15.40
CA CYS A 81 -6.43 0.46 -14.47
C CYS A 81 -4.95 0.08 -14.31
N THR A 82 -4.42 -0.85 -15.11
CA THR A 82 -3.00 -1.19 -15.07
C THR A 82 -2.16 -0.07 -15.69
N THR A 83 -1.33 0.56 -14.87
CA THR A 83 -0.40 1.64 -15.28
C THR A 83 0.76 1.16 -16.16
N SER A 84 0.84 -0.14 -16.44
CA SER A 84 1.93 -0.76 -17.22
C SER A 84 2.07 -0.15 -18.60
N THR A 85 0.96 0.11 -19.32
CA THR A 85 0.96 0.71 -20.66
C THR A 85 1.56 2.12 -20.66
N SER A 86 1.12 2.98 -19.74
CA SER A 86 1.64 4.35 -19.63
C SER A 86 3.14 4.41 -19.31
N LYS A 87 3.69 3.38 -18.66
CA LYS A 87 5.13 3.30 -18.38
C LYS A 87 5.94 2.96 -19.63
N TYR A 88 5.40 2.16 -20.56
CA TYR A 88 6.05 1.89 -21.86
C TYR A 88 6.11 3.16 -22.71
N GLU A 89 5.01 3.90 -22.80
CA GLU A 89 4.98 5.20 -23.50
C GLU A 89 6.03 6.15 -22.92
N LYS A 90 6.09 6.29 -21.59
CA LYS A 90 7.09 7.15 -20.94
C LYS A 90 8.53 6.69 -21.19
N LEU A 91 8.79 5.39 -21.31
CA LEU A 91 10.11 4.92 -21.69
C LEU A 91 10.47 5.35 -23.11
N VAL A 92 9.57 5.14 -24.08
CA VAL A 92 9.80 5.54 -25.48
C VAL A 92 10.04 7.04 -25.61
N GLU A 93 9.23 7.85 -24.92
CA GLU A 93 9.33 9.32 -24.96
C GLU A 93 10.59 9.88 -24.27
N SER A 94 11.13 9.17 -23.26
CA SER A 94 12.15 9.74 -22.36
C SER A 94 13.57 9.20 -22.61
N VAL A 95 13.74 8.21 -23.49
CA VAL A 95 15.06 7.67 -23.82
C VAL A 95 15.83 8.66 -24.67
N SER A 96 17.08 8.94 -24.27
CA SER A 96 17.98 9.83 -25.00
C SER A 96 18.47 9.17 -26.30
N ARG A 97 19.03 9.96 -27.22
CA ARG A 97 19.56 9.47 -28.52
C ARG A 97 20.60 8.35 -28.40
N ASP A 98 21.30 8.26 -27.26
CA ASP A 98 22.28 7.21 -26.96
C ASP A 98 21.67 5.92 -26.38
N GLY A 99 20.33 5.77 -26.44
CA GLY A 99 19.61 4.61 -25.93
C GLY A 99 19.54 4.52 -24.40
N ARG A 100 19.93 5.59 -23.68
CA ARG A 100 19.94 5.62 -22.21
C ARG A 100 18.90 6.58 -21.66
N LEU A 101 18.36 6.22 -20.50
CA LEU A 101 17.37 7.01 -19.76
C LEU A 101 18.04 7.77 -18.62
N ARG A 102 17.77 9.08 -18.48
CA ARG A 102 18.37 9.97 -17.47
C ARG A 102 17.29 10.79 -16.73
N GLY A 103 17.65 11.33 -15.58
CA GLY A 103 16.77 12.24 -14.82
C GLY A 103 15.56 11.55 -14.19
N THR A 104 15.60 10.24 -13.95
CA THR A 104 14.47 9.46 -13.41
C THR A 104 14.24 9.65 -11.91
N LYS A 105 15.13 10.37 -11.23
CA LYS A 105 15.20 10.47 -9.77
C LYS A 105 15.41 11.91 -9.34
N GLN A 106 14.64 12.35 -8.36
CA GLN A 106 14.83 13.62 -7.66
C GLN A 106 15.18 13.36 -6.19
N PHE A 107 16.30 13.92 -5.75
CA PHE A 107 16.71 13.92 -4.35
C PHE A 107 15.70 14.68 -3.48
N CYS A 108 15.40 14.17 -2.29
CA CYS A 108 14.39 14.73 -1.36
C CYS A 108 13.03 15.07 -2.02
N GLY A 109 12.66 14.37 -3.08
CA GLY A 109 11.40 14.61 -3.77
C GLY A 109 10.17 14.23 -2.93
N ALA A 110 10.33 13.37 -1.92
CA ALA A 110 9.33 13.13 -0.88
C ALA A 110 9.63 14.01 0.35
N SER A 111 9.13 15.24 0.33
CA SER A 111 9.50 16.30 1.29
C SER A 111 9.32 15.93 2.76
N ARG A 112 8.36 15.06 3.10
CA ARG A 112 8.10 14.64 4.50
C ARG A 112 9.08 13.61 5.03
N THR A 113 9.70 12.80 4.17
CA THR A 113 10.56 11.67 4.57
C THR A 113 11.99 11.81 4.07
N GLY A 114 12.28 12.80 3.23
CA GLY A 114 13.59 12.98 2.58
C GLY A 114 13.90 11.92 1.52
N ARG A 115 13.00 10.98 1.23
CA ARG A 115 13.24 9.92 0.24
C ARG A 115 13.38 10.50 -1.18
N TRP A 116 14.18 9.82 -2.00
CA TRP A 116 14.21 10.04 -3.43
C TRP A 116 12.82 9.78 -4.03
N ALA A 117 12.45 10.56 -5.05
CA ALA A 117 11.19 10.38 -5.77
C ALA A 117 11.43 10.17 -7.27
N GLY A 118 10.65 9.28 -7.89
CA GLY A 118 10.68 9.06 -9.32
C GLY A 118 10.20 10.26 -10.13
N ARG A 119 10.85 10.54 -11.26
CA ARG A 119 10.49 11.54 -12.28
C ARG A 119 10.51 10.89 -13.66
N LEU A 120 9.78 11.47 -14.63
CA LEU A 120 9.63 10.90 -15.98
C LEU A 120 9.11 9.45 -15.90
N PHE A 121 9.95 8.48 -16.24
CA PHE A 121 9.75 7.08 -15.90
C PHE A 121 10.10 6.85 -14.43
N GLN A 122 9.11 6.47 -13.60
CA GLN A 122 9.30 6.22 -12.18
C GLN A 122 9.73 4.76 -11.92
N PRO A 123 11.02 4.48 -11.67
CA PRO A 123 11.50 3.12 -11.40
C PRO A 123 11.13 2.60 -10.01
N ASP A 124 10.76 3.49 -9.08
CA ASP A 124 10.41 3.14 -7.69
C ASP A 124 9.15 2.30 -7.56
N ASN A 125 8.24 2.44 -8.51
CA ASN A 125 6.92 1.81 -8.46
C ASN A 125 6.71 0.96 -9.72
N LEU A 126 7.69 0.11 -10.02
CA LEU A 126 7.51 -0.92 -11.05
C LEU A 126 6.71 -2.09 -10.47
N PRO A 127 5.69 -2.57 -11.20
CA PRO A 127 4.92 -3.72 -10.76
C PRO A 127 5.86 -4.89 -10.44
N ARG A 128 5.50 -5.63 -9.39
CA ARG A 128 6.11 -6.92 -9.14
C ARG A 128 5.58 -7.90 -10.20
N PRO A 129 6.45 -8.71 -10.84
CA PRO A 129 5.98 -9.72 -11.79
C PRO A 129 5.01 -10.69 -11.12
N SER A 130 3.95 -11.05 -11.83
CA SER A 130 2.96 -12.05 -11.40
C SER A 130 3.14 -13.40 -12.10
N MET A 131 4.08 -13.48 -13.05
CA MET A 131 4.39 -14.66 -13.86
C MET A 131 5.79 -15.15 -13.54
N SER A 132 6.08 -16.42 -13.84
CA SER A 132 7.43 -16.96 -13.71
C SER A 132 8.39 -16.32 -14.71
N GLN A 133 9.69 -16.34 -14.42
CA GLN A 133 10.69 -15.75 -15.32
C GLN A 133 10.68 -16.43 -16.69
N ALA A 134 10.50 -17.75 -16.74
CA ALA A 134 10.43 -18.50 -18.00
C ALA A 134 9.24 -18.08 -18.87
N GLU A 135 8.06 -17.89 -18.27
CA GLU A 135 6.89 -17.38 -18.98
C GLU A 135 7.08 -15.95 -19.46
N ILE A 136 7.72 -15.09 -18.66
CA ILE A 136 8.04 -13.71 -19.05
C ILE A 136 8.98 -13.71 -20.26
N ASP A 137 10.02 -14.54 -20.24
CA ASP A 137 10.99 -14.61 -21.33
C ASP A 137 10.36 -15.11 -22.64
N LEU A 138 9.48 -16.12 -22.56
CA LEU A 138 8.71 -16.59 -23.70
C LEU A 138 7.72 -15.53 -24.20
N GLY A 139 6.99 -14.88 -23.29
CA GLY A 139 6.05 -13.83 -23.63
C GLY A 139 6.73 -12.61 -24.23
N ILE A 140 7.95 -12.24 -23.80
CA ILE A 140 8.75 -11.18 -24.45
C ILE A 140 9.09 -11.56 -25.90
N LYS A 141 9.43 -12.83 -26.18
CA LYS A 141 9.66 -13.30 -27.56
C LYS A 141 8.39 -13.20 -28.38
N ALA A 142 7.24 -13.59 -27.83
CA ALA A 142 5.95 -13.50 -28.50
C ALA A 142 5.52 -12.04 -28.76
N LEU A 143 5.74 -11.13 -27.80
CA LEU A 143 5.48 -9.69 -27.94
C LEU A 143 6.30 -9.08 -29.08
N LYS A 144 7.59 -9.42 -29.16
CA LYS A 144 8.48 -8.95 -30.25
C LYS A 144 8.08 -9.47 -31.63
N LYS A 145 7.44 -10.64 -31.69
CA LYS A 145 6.94 -11.25 -32.92
C LYS A 145 5.51 -10.81 -33.28
N GLY A 146 4.83 -10.05 -32.41
CA GLY A 146 3.45 -9.62 -32.63
C GLY A 146 2.41 -10.75 -32.50
N VAL A 147 2.72 -11.80 -31.74
CA VAL A 147 1.85 -13.00 -31.59
C VAL A 147 1.53 -13.33 -30.12
N ALA A 148 1.77 -12.38 -29.20
CA ALA A 148 1.58 -12.60 -27.77
C ALA A 148 0.11 -12.88 -27.41
N ASP A 149 -0.83 -12.25 -28.11
CA ASP A 149 -2.28 -12.40 -27.97
C ASP A 149 -2.78 -13.82 -28.28
N LEU A 150 -2.02 -14.61 -29.04
CA LEU A 150 -2.37 -16.01 -29.33
C LEU A 150 -2.09 -16.96 -28.15
N ALA A 151 -1.17 -16.61 -27.25
CA ALA A 151 -0.66 -17.51 -26.23
C ALA A 151 -0.69 -16.94 -24.80
N PHE A 152 -0.92 -15.63 -24.65
CA PHE A 152 -0.86 -14.93 -23.37
C PHE A 152 -1.96 -13.90 -23.24
N ASP A 153 -2.40 -13.68 -21.99
CA ASP A 153 -3.05 -12.43 -21.64
C ASP A 153 -2.00 -11.30 -21.66
N VAL A 154 -2.15 -10.38 -22.62
CA VAL A 154 -1.18 -9.32 -22.90
C VAL A 154 -1.02 -8.37 -21.72
N MET A 155 -2.07 -8.13 -20.93
CA MET A 155 -2.04 -7.16 -19.83
C MET A 155 -1.15 -7.60 -18.65
N PRO A 156 -1.32 -8.79 -18.04
CA PRO A 156 -0.42 -9.29 -17.01
C PRO A 156 0.99 -9.58 -17.56
N LEU A 157 1.11 -10.00 -18.82
CA LEU A 157 2.40 -10.22 -19.47
C LEU A 157 3.21 -8.92 -19.58
N THR A 158 2.63 -7.87 -20.17
CA THR A 158 3.31 -6.57 -20.32
C THR A 158 3.60 -5.93 -18.97
N SER A 159 2.71 -6.08 -17.98
CA SER A 159 3.00 -5.65 -16.61
C SER A 159 4.21 -6.39 -16.00
N SER A 160 4.30 -7.70 -16.19
CA SER A 160 5.39 -8.53 -15.64
C SER A 160 6.72 -8.32 -16.38
N ALA A 161 6.66 -8.10 -17.70
CA ALA A 161 7.81 -7.90 -18.56
C ALA A 161 8.44 -6.50 -18.45
N LEU A 162 7.78 -5.53 -17.82
CA LEU A 162 8.22 -4.13 -17.80
C LEU A 162 9.65 -3.93 -17.26
N ARG A 163 10.06 -4.73 -16.27
CA ARG A 163 11.43 -4.66 -15.72
C ARG A 163 12.49 -5.07 -16.74
N ALA A 164 12.16 -5.91 -17.72
CA ALA A 164 13.07 -6.36 -18.78
C ALA A 164 13.43 -5.26 -19.81
N CYS A 165 12.78 -4.10 -19.72
CA CYS A 165 13.16 -2.90 -20.47
C CYS A 165 14.45 -2.26 -19.92
N ILE A 166 14.80 -2.51 -18.65
CA ILE A 166 16.02 -2.00 -18.03
C ILE A 166 17.13 -3.02 -18.31
N ARG A 167 18.03 -2.69 -19.23
CA ARG A 167 19.11 -3.58 -19.67
C ARG A 167 20.48 -3.00 -19.35
N THR A 168 21.44 -3.89 -19.08
CA THR A 168 22.83 -3.50 -19.00
C THR A 168 23.43 -3.33 -20.39
N PRO A 169 24.46 -2.48 -20.54
CA PRO A 169 25.31 -2.49 -21.71
C PRO A 169 25.96 -3.87 -21.92
N GLU A 170 26.37 -4.13 -23.14
CA GLU A 170 27.13 -5.35 -23.49
C GLU A 170 28.37 -5.51 -22.59
N GLY A 171 28.67 -6.75 -22.22
CA GLY A 171 29.76 -7.07 -21.29
C GLY A 171 29.54 -6.68 -19.83
N LYS A 172 28.38 -6.10 -19.46
CA LYS A 172 28.08 -5.68 -18.07
C LYS A 172 26.90 -6.44 -17.47
N LYS A 173 26.88 -6.50 -16.13
CA LYS A 173 25.82 -7.10 -15.32
C LYS A 173 25.16 -6.05 -14.44
N LEU A 174 23.87 -6.22 -14.16
CA LEU A 174 23.13 -5.40 -13.20
C LEU A 174 23.19 -6.09 -11.84
N VAL A 175 23.79 -5.43 -10.86
CA VAL A 175 23.85 -5.94 -9.48
C VAL A 175 22.82 -5.17 -8.66
N VAL A 176 21.95 -5.91 -7.98
CA VAL A 176 20.91 -5.35 -7.11
C VAL A 176 21.25 -5.72 -5.68
N SER A 177 21.31 -4.71 -4.82
CA SER A 177 21.44 -4.86 -3.37
C SER A 177 20.28 -4.12 -2.71
N ASP A 178 19.69 -4.74 -1.70
CA ASP A 178 18.54 -4.21 -0.96
C ASP A 178 18.80 -4.38 0.55
N LEU A 179 18.35 -3.42 1.34
CA LEU A 179 18.53 -3.46 2.79
C LEU A 179 17.49 -4.39 3.42
N SER A 180 17.94 -5.46 4.05
CA SER A 180 17.03 -6.46 4.65
C SER A 180 16.30 -5.90 5.88
N ASN A 181 15.01 -5.60 5.71
CA ASN A 181 14.08 -5.17 6.75
C ASN A 181 14.54 -3.92 7.55
N ILE A 182 15.15 -2.95 6.85
CA ILE A 182 15.73 -1.75 7.48
C ILE A 182 14.71 -0.97 8.32
N GLU A 183 13.47 -0.84 7.85
CA GLU A 183 12.40 -0.18 8.61
C GLU A 183 12.16 -0.83 9.98
N GLY A 184 12.05 -2.16 10.03
CA GLY A 184 11.84 -2.89 11.28
C GLY A 184 13.03 -2.81 12.22
N ARG A 185 14.26 -2.83 11.67
CA ARG A 185 15.51 -2.70 12.44
C ARG A 185 15.64 -1.33 13.08
N VAL A 186 15.50 -0.27 12.29
CA VAL A 186 15.62 1.12 12.76
C VAL A 186 14.55 1.42 13.80
N LEU A 187 13.31 0.98 13.58
CA LEU A 187 12.24 1.17 14.55
C LEU A 187 12.54 0.48 15.89
N ALA A 188 12.93 -0.80 15.86
CA ALA A 188 13.28 -1.54 17.07
C ALA A 188 14.45 -0.90 17.82
N TRP A 189 15.43 -0.37 17.08
CA TRP A 189 16.59 0.32 17.63
C TRP A 189 16.21 1.65 18.29
N LEU A 190 15.43 2.49 17.60
CA LEU A 190 14.94 3.77 18.13
C LEU A 190 14.09 3.58 19.38
N ALA A 191 13.23 2.56 19.38
CA ALA A 191 12.34 2.26 20.49
C ALA A 191 13.02 1.55 21.67
N GLY A 192 14.21 0.98 21.47
CA GLY A 192 14.85 0.12 22.49
C GLY A 192 14.12 -1.21 22.69
N GLU A 193 13.55 -1.78 21.63
CA GLU A 193 12.84 -3.07 21.67
C GLU A 193 13.83 -4.25 21.64
N GLU A 194 14.49 -4.51 22.77
CA GLU A 194 15.66 -5.40 22.85
C GLU A 194 15.40 -6.84 22.38
N TRP A 195 14.22 -7.41 22.66
CA TRP A 195 13.92 -8.77 22.18
C TRP A 195 13.94 -8.85 20.65
N LYS A 196 13.49 -7.78 19.98
CA LYS A 196 13.42 -7.71 18.52
C LYS A 196 14.79 -7.43 17.93
N LEU A 197 15.59 -6.61 18.60
CA LEU A 197 17.00 -6.44 18.27
C LEU A 197 17.76 -7.76 18.41
N GLN A 198 17.49 -8.54 19.45
CA GLN A 198 18.09 -9.86 19.61
C GLN A 198 17.66 -10.82 18.50
N ALA A 199 16.37 -10.86 18.16
CA ALA A 199 15.89 -11.64 17.02
C ALA A 199 16.59 -11.28 15.70
N PHE A 200 16.87 -9.98 15.47
CA PHE A 200 17.66 -9.56 14.32
C PHE A 200 19.11 -10.04 14.38
N ARG A 201 19.77 -9.98 15.55
CA ARG A 201 21.14 -10.50 15.73
C ARG A 201 21.22 -12.00 15.48
N ASP A 202 20.26 -12.76 16.00
CA ASP A 202 20.19 -14.21 15.84
C ASP A 202 19.96 -14.60 14.37
N TYR A 203 19.07 -13.88 13.68
CA TYR A 203 18.84 -14.06 12.25
C TYR A 203 20.09 -13.74 11.42
N ASP A 204 20.79 -12.65 11.74
CA ASP A 204 22.02 -12.25 11.04
C ASP A 204 23.18 -13.23 11.30
N ALA A 205 23.19 -13.90 12.46
CA ALA A 205 24.12 -14.97 12.79
C ALA A 205 23.74 -16.34 12.20
N GLY A 206 22.61 -16.44 11.49
CA GLY A 206 22.13 -17.67 10.85
C GLY A 206 21.53 -18.71 11.81
N ILE A 207 21.24 -18.32 13.06
CA ILE A 207 20.66 -19.18 14.10
C ILE A 207 19.20 -18.85 14.42
N GLY A 208 18.72 -17.69 13.99
CA GLY A 208 17.38 -17.19 14.30
C GLY A 208 16.36 -17.44 13.19
N ASP A 209 15.09 -17.55 13.60
CA ASP A 209 13.95 -17.68 12.69
C ASP A 209 13.66 -16.41 11.88
N ASP A 210 12.90 -16.59 10.80
CA ASP A 210 12.36 -15.47 10.01
C ASP A 210 11.57 -14.49 10.90
N LEU A 211 11.95 -13.21 10.84
CA LEU A 211 11.39 -12.16 11.70
C LEU A 211 9.86 -11.98 11.55
N TYR A 212 9.31 -12.26 10.38
CA TYR A 212 7.85 -12.21 10.19
C TYR A 212 7.16 -13.42 10.81
N LYS A 213 7.85 -14.57 10.87
CA LYS A 213 7.38 -15.69 11.67
C LYS A 213 7.38 -15.32 13.15
N LEU A 214 8.50 -14.82 13.67
CA LEU A 214 8.63 -14.39 15.06
C LEU A 214 7.58 -13.36 15.48
N ALA A 215 7.27 -12.39 14.62
CA ALA A 215 6.24 -11.38 14.89
C ALA A 215 4.84 -11.97 15.09
N TYR A 216 4.47 -12.96 14.28
CA TYR A 216 3.20 -13.68 14.42
C TYR A 216 3.24 -14.64 15.61
N ALA A 217 4.27 -15.48 15.70
CA ALA A 217 4.50 -16.43 16.79
C ALA A 217 4.40 -15.77 18.15
N LYS A 218 5.04 -14.61 18.33
CA LYS A 218 4.99 -13.86 19.59
C LYS A 218 3.62 -13.26 19.89
N ALA A 219 2.89 -12.82 18.86
CA ALA A 219 1.56 -12.25 19.04
C ALA A 219 0.50 -13.32 19.38
N PHE A 220 0.66 -14.53 18.86
CA PHE A 220 -0.29 -15.64 19.05
C PHE A 220 0.19 -16.70 20.05
N HIS A 221 1.39 -16.54 20.61
CA HIS A 221 2.04 -17.52 21.49
C HIS A 221 2.16 -18.93 20.87
N ILE A 222 2.58 -18.98 19.59
CA ILE A 222 2.79 -20.21 18.81
C ILE A 222 4.29 -20.37 18.52
N ASP A 223 4.77 -21.61 18.38
CA ASP A 223 6.16 -21.88 18.00
C ASP A 223 6.44 -21.41 16.54
N PRO A 224 7.53 -20.65 16.29
CA PRO A 224 7.89 -20.19 14.93
C PRO A 224 8.16 -21.32 13.93
N SER A 225 8.60 -22.49 14.39
CA SER A 225 8.94 -23.65 13.55
C SER A 225 7.70 -24.29 12.92
N GLU A 226 6.55 -24.20 13.59
CA GLU A 226 5.27 -24.76 13.15
C GLU A 226 4.52 -23.86 12.15
N MET A 227 5.13 -22.73 11.78
CA MET A 227 4.45 -21.71 10.99
C MET A 227 4.38 -21.98 9.48
N THR A 228 3.16 -21.85 8.96
CA THR A 228 2.84 -21.91 7.54
C THR A 228 3.24 -20.63 6.79
N LYS A 229 3.33 -20.71 5.46
CA LYS A 229 3.55 -19.54 4.57
C LYS A 229 2.47 -18.47 4.73
N ALA A 230 1.22 -18.88 4.95
CA ALA A 230 0.09 -17.97 5.14
C ALA A 230 0.24 -17.16 6.45
N GLN A 231 0.57 -17.81 7.56
CA GLN A 231 0.80 -17.12 8.84
C GLN A 231 2.00 -16.17 8.77
N ARG A 232 3.08 -16.56 8.08
CA ARG A 232 4.21 -15.64 7.81
C ARG A 232 3.77 -14.38 7.07
N GLN A 233 2.84 -14.50 6.13
CA GLN A 233 2.31 -13.36 5.39
C GLN A 233 1.48 -12.43 6.28
N VAL A 234 0.73 -12.97 7.24
CA VAL A 234 0.04 -12.18 8.27
C VAL A 234 1.05 -11.45 9.15
N GLY A 235 2.08 -12.14 9.65
CA GLY A 235 3.17 -11.53 10.42
C GLY A 235 3.84 -10.37 9.68
N LYS A 236 4.03 -10.49 8.36
CA LYS A 236 4.50 -9.40 7.51
C LYS A 236 3.56 -8.20 7.46
N VAL A 237 2.26 -8.42 7.38
CA VAL A 237 1.25 -7.35 7.43
C VAL A 237 1.25 -6.65 8.79
N MET A 238 1.40 -7.41 9.88
CA MET A 238 1.50 -6.87 11.23
C MET A 238 2.72 -5.95 11.36
N GLU A 239 3.89 -6.44 10.99
CA GLU A 239 5.16 -5.70 11.07
C GLU A 239 5.13 -4.38 10.30
N LEU A 240 4.68 -4.41 9.05
CA LEU A 240 4.66 -3.22 8.19
C LEU A 240 3.52 -2.26 8.53
N GLY A 241 2.36 -2.80 8.91
CA GLY A 241 1.16 -2.00 9.16
C GLY A 241 1.11 -1.38 10.55
N LEU A 242 1.63 -2.07 11.55
CA LEU A 242 1.47 -1.69 12.96
C LEU A 242 2.71 -1.01 13.54
N GLY A 243 3.88 -1.24 12.94
CA GLY A 243 5.16 -0.64 13.36
C GLY A 243 5.15 0.88 13.47
N TYR A 244 4.37 1.57 12.63
CA TYR A 244 4.30 3.04 12.60
C TYR A 244 3.06 3.60 13.32
N GLY A 245 2.63 2.96 14.41
CA GLY A 245 1.44 3.36 15.17
C GLY A 245 0.12 3.11 14.43
N GLY A 246 0.14 2.23 13.42
CA GLY A 246 -1.03 1.96 12.59
C GLY A 246 -2.17 1.26 13.35
N GLY A 247 -3.39 1.70 13.08
CA GLY A 247 -4.62 1.06 13.58
C GLY A 247 -5.21 0.05 12.60
N VAL A 248 -6.50 -0.27 12.78
CA VAL A 248 -7.25 -1.21 11.91
C VAL A 248 -7.20 -0.79 10.44
N ALA A 249 -7.27 0.51 10.14
CA ALA A 249 -7.16 1.02 8.77
C ALA A 249 -5.80 0.71 8.12
N ALA A 250 -4.71 0.85 8.87
CA ALA A 250 -3.36 0.57 8.36
C ALA A 250 -3.21 -0.93 8.10
N PHE A 251 -3.61 -1.76 9.08
CA PHE A 251 -3.63 -3.21 8.93
C PHE A 251 -4.44 -3.65 7.70
N LEU A 252 -5.66 -3.11 7.54
CA LEU A 252 -6.52 -3.35 6.38
C LEU A 252 -5.83 -2.99 5.05
N THR A 253 -5.18 -1.81 5.00
CA THR A 253 -4.49 -1.35 3.79
C THR A 253 -3.39 -2.32 3.38
N PHE A 254 -2.57 -2.76 4.33
CA PHE A 254 -1.50 -3.72 4.07
C PHE A 254 -2.05 -5.12 3.75
N ALA A 255 -3.07 -5.60 4.47
CA ALA A 255 -3.71 -6.87 4.21
C ALA A 255 -4.24 -6.93 2.76
N LEU A 256 -4.93 -5.88 2.30
CA LEU A 256 -5.41 -5.79 0.91
C LEU A 256 -4.26 -5.70 -0.11
N ALA A 257 -3.20 -4.94 0.20
CA ALA A 257 -2.04 -4.82 -0.67
C ALA A 257 -1.32 -6.17 -0.87
N TYR A 258 -1.27 -6.99 0.18
CA TYR A 258 -0.71 -8.33 0.16
C TYR A 258 -1.73 -9.41 -0.23
N GLY A 259 -3.00 -9.06 -0.48
CA GLY A 259 -4.03 -10.00 -0.93
C GLY A 259 -4.45 -11.02 0.13
N LEU A 260 -4.45 -10.64 1.41
CA LEU A 260 -5.00 -11.48 2.47
C LEU A 260 -6.54 -11.48 2.38
N ASP A 261 -7.11 -12.66 2.53
CA ASP A 261 -8.53 -12.83 2.81
C ASP A 261 -8.77 -12.56 4.30
N LEU A 262 -9.55 -11.52 4.59
CA LEU A 262 -9.80 -11.07 5.96
C LEU A 262 -10.85 -11.92 6.68
N ASP A 263 -11.77 -12.52 5.95
CA ASP A 263 -12.77 -13.41 6.53
C ASP A 263 -12.13 -14.73 6.93
N ALA A 264 -11.30 -15.30 6.06
CA ALA A 264 -10.50 -16.48 6.38
C ALA A 264 -9.48 -16.20 7.50
N LEU A 265 -8.88 -15.01 7.51
CA LEU A 265 -8.01 -14.60 8.62
C LEU A 265 -8.79 -14.56 9.94
N ALA A 266 -10.02 -14.05 9.94
CA ALA A 266 -10.85 -14.00 11.14
C ALA A 266 -11.22 -15.41 11.64
N ASP A 267 -11.49 -16.37 10.74
CA ASP A 267 -11.80 -17.77 11.09
C ASP A 267 -10.65 -18.43 11.82
N VAL A 268 -9.43 -18.22 11.32
CA VAL A 268 -8.22 -18.83 11.89
C VAL A 268 -7.77 -18.11 13.15
N ALA A 269 -7.84 -16.78 13.17
CA ALA A 269 -7.27 -16.00 14.26
C ALA A 269 -8.17 -16.02 15.51
N LEU A 270 -9.46 -15.71 15.39
CA LEU A 270 -10.35 -15.48 16.54
C LEU A 270 -10.35 -16.60 17.60
N PRO A 271 -10.34 -17.90 17.25
CA PRO A 271 -10.33 -18.99 18.24
C PRO A 271 -9.09 -18.99 19.15
N SER A 272 -7.97 -18.45 18.68
CA SER A 272 -6.69 -18.40 19.43
C SER A 272 -6.50 -17.11 20.24
N ILE A 273 -7.38 -16.13 20.08
CA ILE A 273 -7.24 -14.81 20.70
C ILE A 273 -7.90 -14.84 22.09
N PRO A 274 -7.24 -14.33 23.15
CA PRO A 274 -7.84 -14.23 24.48
C PRO A 274 -9.17 -13.45 24.48
N ALA A 275 -10.17 -13.97 25.20
CA ALA A 275 -11.50 -13.38 25.28
C ALA A 275 -11.50 -11.91 25.74
N THR A 276 -10.55 -11.53 26.60
CA THR A 276 -10.36 -10.14 27.04
C THR A 276 -10.03 -9.21 25.88
N ILE A 277 -9.12 -9.61 24.99
CA ILE A 277 -8.73 -8.86 23.80
C ILE A 277 -9.90 -8.77 22.81
N ILE A 278 -10.64 -9.87 22.60
CA ILE A 278 -11.85 -9.89 21.76
C ILE A 278 -12.89 -8.89 22.29
N ARG A 279 -13.15 -8.90 23.60
CA ARG A 279 -14.10 -7.97 24.23
C ARG A 279 -13.68 -6.52 24.07
N GLU A 280 -12.41 -6.19 24.30
CA GLU A 280 -11.88 -4.85 24.08
C GLU A 280 -11.96 -4.40 22.62
N ALA A 281 -11.76 -5.33 21.68
CA ALA A 281 -11.91 -5.09 20.26
C ALA A 281 -13.39 -4.86 19.88
N GLY A 282 -14.33 -5.59 20.47
CA GLY A 282 -15.78 -5.38 20.33
C GLY A 282 -16.23 -4.02 20.86
N ASN A 283 -15.75 -3.61 22.05
CA ASN A 283 -16.01 -2.27 22.57
C ASN A 283 -15.49 -1.18 21.63
N TRP A 284 -14.31 -1.39 21.03
CA TRP A 284 -13.76 -0.47 20.04
C TRP A 284 -14.54 -0.47 18.72
N TYR A 285 -15.13 -1.61 18.32
CA TYR A 285 -16.04 -1.67 17.18
C TYR A 285 -17.28 -0.81 17.40
N ALA A 286 -17.94 -0.95 18.55
CA ALA A 286 -19.11 -0.15 18.91
C ALA A 286 -18.81 1.36 18.84
N GLU A 287 -17.64 1.78 19.33
CA GLU A 287 -17.19 3.17 19.21
C GLU A 287 -16.87 3.56 17.75
N SER A 288 -16.29 2.65 16.97
CA SER A 288 -15.99 2.87 15.56
C SER A 288 -17.25 2.99 14.69
N VAL A 289 -18.34 2.32 15.05
CA VAL A 289 -19.67 2.49 14.44
C VAL A 289 -20.17 3.92 14.65
N LYS A 290 -20.15 4.43 15.90
CA LYS A 290 -20.53 5.82 16.21
C LYS A 290 -19.72 6.84 15.41
N ARG A 291 -18.42 6.57 15.23
CA ARG A 291 -17.49 7.43 14.49
C ARG A 291 -17.55 7.24 12.97
N LYS A 292 -18.37 6.33 12.44
CA LYS A 292 -18.42 5.92 11.02
C LYS A 292 -17.04 5.50 10.48
N LYS A 293 -16.24 4.82 11.30
CA LYS A 293 -14.86 4.36 11.02
C LYS A 293 -14.72 2.83 11.10
N THR A 294 -15.73 2.09 10.65
CA THR A 294 -15.67 0.61 10.52
C THR A 294 -14.92 0.17 9.26
N TYR A 295 -14.63 1.11 8.35
CA TYR A 295 -13.95 0.86 7.07
C TYR A 295 -14.71 -0.10 6.15
N GLY A 296 -16.01 -0.31 6.38
CA GLY A 296 -16.84 -1.26 5.63
C GLY A 296 -16.58 -2.72 6.00
N LEU A 297 -15.98 -2.99 7.16
CA LEU A 297 -15.80 -4.33 7.69
C LEU A 297 -17.04 -4.75 8.49
N THR A 298 -17.36 -6.05 8.44
CA THR A 298 -18.27 -6.68 9.40
C THR A 298 -17.70 -6.58 10.81
N GLU A 299 -18.55 -6.67 11.83
CA GLU A 299 -18.10 -6.68 13.23
C GLU A 299 -17.04 -7.76 13.46
N ARG A 300 -17.33 -8.99 13.03
CA ARG A 300 -16.42 -10.14 13.17
C ARG A 300 -15.02 -9.85 12.61
N VAL A 301 -14.94 -9.37 11.38
CA VAL A 301 -13.65 -9.08 10.71
C VAL A 301 -12.94 -7.89 11.36
N PHE A 302 -13.69 -6.85 11.76
CA PHE A 302 -13.12 -5.71 12.45
C PHE A 302 -12.53 -6.12 13.80
N VAL A 303 -13.27 -6.92 14.57
CA VAL A 303 -12.84 -7.44 15.87
C VAL A 303 -11.58 -8.28 15.70
N ALA A 304 -11.53 -9.18 14.73
CA ALA A 304 -10.31 -9.96 14.43
C ALA A 304 -9.11 -9.05 14.14
N CYS A 305 -9.26 -8.08 13.23
CA CYS A 305 -8.18 -7.17 12.86
C CYS A 305 -7.72 -6.29 14.04
N ASN A 306 -8.66 -5.80 14.86
CA ASN A 306 -8.33 -4.99 16.03
C ASN A 306 -7.68 -5.82 17.15
N SER A 307 -8.08 -7.08 17.30
CA SER A 307 -7.47 -8.02 18.23
C SER A 307 -6.04 -8.36 17.82
N ILE A 308 -5.78 -8.67 16.55
CA ILE A 308 -4.41 -8.89 16.03
C ILE A 308 -3.53 -7.66 16.28
N LYS A 309 -4.07 -6.47 16.04
CA LYS A 309 -3.40 -5.20 16.36
C LYS A 309 -3.02 -5.12 17.84
N ARG A 310 -3.94 -5.45 18.75
CA ARG A 310 -3.71 -5.44 20.21
C ARG A 310 -2.66 -6.47 20.62
N LEU A 311 -2.70 -7.68 20.08
CA LEU A 311 -1.68 -8.70 20.34
C LEU A 311 -0.29 -8.24 19.91
N TRP A 312 -0.17 -7.65 18.72
CA TRP A 312 1.11 -7.09 18.27
C TRP A 312 1.59 -5.94 19.18
N TRP A 313 0.68 -5.04 19.63
CA TRP A 313 1.01 -3.98 20.59
C TRP A 313 1.52 -4.54 21.92
N ASN A 314 0.86 -5.57 22.45
CA ASN A 314 1.26 -6.22 23.70
C ASN A 314 2.63 -6.90 23.57
N ALA A 315 2.96 -7.42 22.37
CA ALA A 315 4.26 -8.00 22.07
C ALA A 315 5.39 -6.96 21.85
N HIS A 316 5.06 -5.67 21.65
CA HIS A 316 6.01 -4.59 21.32
C HIS A 316 5.85 -3.37 22.24
N PRO A 317 5.94 -3.52 23.57
CA PRO A 317 5.63 -2.46 24.52
C PRO A 317 6.54 -1.24 24.37
N LYS A 318 7.82 -1.43 24.03
CA LYS A 318 8.78 -0.33 23.89
C LYS A 318 8.49 0.48 22.61
N THR A 319 8.16 -0.21 21.52
CA THR A 319 7.75 0.42 20.27
C THR A 319 6.49 1.26 20.44
N ILE A 320 5.50 0.76 21.19
CA ILE A 320 4.26 1.51 21.44
C ILE A 320 4.50 2.69 22.37
N SER A 321 5.31 2.50 23.42
CA SER A 321 5.70 3.60 24.31
C SER A 321 6.41 4.71 23.53
N PHE A 322 7.35 4.36 22.65
CA PHE A 322 8.08 5.32 21.82
C PHE A 322 7.14 6.23 21.02
N TRP A 323 6.14 5.65 20.35
CA TRP A 323 5.16 6.45 19.59
C TRP A 323 4.28 7.33 20.48
N ARG A 324 3.85 6.84 21.65
CA ARG A 324 3.08 7.63 22.61
C ARG A 324 3.88 8.82 23.13
N THR A 325 5.14 8.60 23.53
CA THR A 325 6.02 9.66 24.00
C THR A 325 6.26 10.72 22.92
N LEU A 326 6.41 10.32 21.65
CA LEU A 326 6.48 11.27 20.54
C LEU A 326 5.19 12.08 20.37
N GLU A 327 4.03 11.41 20.41
CA GLU A 327 2.72 12.07 20.29
C GLU A 327 2.50 13.09 21.42
N ASP A 328 2.77 12.69 22.66
CA ASP A 328 2.62 13.54 23.84
C ASP A 328 3.60 14.72 23.80
N GLY A 329 4.86 14.47 23.40
CA GLY A 329 5.86 15.52 23.24
C GLY A 329 5.47 16.55 22.18
N VAL A 330 4.95 16.10 21.03
CA VAL A 330 4.44 17.00 19.99
C VAL A 330 3.25 17.82 20.50
N ARG A 331 2.25 17.17 21.13
CA ARG A 331 1.09 17.87 21.69
C ARG A 331 1.49 18.92 22.71
N HIS A 332 2.37 18.55 23.64
CA HIS A 332 2.89 19.46 24.66
C HIS A 332 3.54 20.70 24.02
N THR A 333 4.38 20.53 23.00
CA THR A 333 5.04 21.66 22.32
C THR A 333 4.11 22.53 21.48
N ILE A 334 2.96 22.00 21.04
CA ILE A 334 1.91 22.79 20.36
C ILE A 334 1.14 23.63 21.39
N GLU A 335 0.84 23.05 22.55
CA GLU A 335 0.12 23.73 23.64
C GLU A 335 1.00 24.77 24.36
N HIS A 336 2.32 24.58 24.35
CA HIS A 336 3.29 25.44 25.04
C HIS A 336 4.37 25.96 24.06
N PRO A 337 4.09 27.03 23.29
CA PRO A 337 5.06 27.61 22.37
C PRO A 337 6.39 27.97 23.06
N GLY A 338 7.51 27.55 22.49
CA GLY A 338 8.85 27.74 23.06
C GLY A 338 9.33 26.60 23.97
N ALA A 339 8.44 25.71 24.41
CA ALA A 339 8.82 24.50 25.14
C ALA A 339 9.63 23.54 24.25
N ARG A 340 10.56 22.81 24.88
CA ARG A 340 11.33 21.74 24.25
C ARG A 340 11.01 20.44 24.97
N CYS A 341 10.60 19.42 24.23
CA CYS A 341 10.44 18.08 24.77
C CYS A 341 11.58 17.21 24.24
N LEU A 342 12.43 16.74 25.16
CA LEU A 342 13.38 15.68 24.84
C LEU A 342 12.61 14.37 24.86
N VAL A 343 12.51 13.74 23.69
CA VAL A 343 11.96 12.39 23.62
C VAL A 343 13.14 11.46 23.70
N ASP A 344 13.35 10.87 24.89
CA ASP A 344 14.39 9.88 25.12
C ASP A 344 14.02 8.59 24.39
N ALA A 345 14.28 8.59 23.09
CA ALA A 345 14.50 7.38 22.34
C ALA A 345 15.86 6.88 22.82
N SER A 346 15.86 5.87 23.69
CA SER A 346 16.97 5.39 24.55
C SER A 346 18.31 5.10 23.87
N LYS A 347 18.46 5.34 22.57
CA LYS A 347 19.69 5.23 21.77
C LYS A 347 19.92 6.35 20.73
N SER A 348 19.01 7.33 20.56
CA SER A 348 19.06 8.29 19.44
C SER A 348 18.88 9.78 19.77
N GLY A 349 18.58 10.16 21.02
CA GLY A 349 18.60 11.58 21.42
C GLY A 349 17.76 12.51 20.52
N ALA A 350 16.54 12.10 20.17
CA ALA A 350 15.67 12.91 19.31
C ALA A 350 15.03 14.06 20.11
N THR A 351 15.24 15.31 19.68
CA THR A 351 14.64 16.50 20.31
C THR A 351 13.48 17.02 19.47
N VAL A 352 12.29 17.18 20.07
CA VAL A 352 11.14 17.85 19.45
C VAL A 352 11.10 19.32 19.93
N ARG A 353 11.09 20.26 18.98
CA ARG A 353 11.11 21.71 19.27
C ARG A 353 9.80 22.36 18.83
N GLY A 354 9.10 23.02 19.76
CA GLY A 354 7.97 23.89 19.42
C GLY A 354 8.43 25.14 18.67
N CYS A 355 7.71 25.53 17.62
CA CYS A 355 7.99 26.78 16.91
C CYS A 355 7.57 27.97 17.79
N ALA A 356 8.41 28.99 17.91
CA ALA A 356 8.15 30.16 18.76
C ALA A 356 7.22 31.20 18.11
N SER A 357 6.76 30.96 16.88
CA SER A 357 5.95 31.90 16.13
C SER A 357 4.54 31.34 15.89
N PRO A 358 3.46 32.10 16.13
CA PRO A 358 2.12 31.67 15.73
C PRO A 358 2.11 31.45 14.21
N CYS A 359 1.67 30.26 13.79
CA CYS A 359 1.56 29.89 12.39
C CYS A 359 0.67 30.93 11.68
N PRO A 360 1.16 31.66 10.66
CA PRO A 360 0.33 32.63 9.97
C PRO A 360 -0.79 31.86 9.26
N ARG A 361 -2.04 32.22 9.57
CA ARG A 361 -3.23 31.70 8.89
C ARG A 361 -3.02 31.81 7.39
N ALA A 362 -3.34 30.75 6.65
CA ALA A 362 -3.29 30.69 5.21
C ALA A 362 -3.96 31.92 4.58
N GLY A 363 -3.17 32.80 3.97
CA GLY A 363 -3.63 34.04 3.36
C GLY A 363 -2.52 34.75 2.60
N SER A 364 -2.55 34.59 1.28
CA SER A 364 -2.00 35.48 0.23
C SER A 364 -0.49 35.79 0.13
N SER A 365 -0.04 35.65 -1.12
CA SER A 365 1.16 36.21 -1.77
C SER A 365 2.48 35.44 -1.65
N VAL A 366 2.86 34.86 -2.79
CA VAL A 366 4.18 34.32 -3.11
C VAL A 366 5.06 35.49 -3.56
N THR A 367 6.07 35.87 -2.79
CA THR A 367 7.20 36.66 -3.29
C THR A 367 8.37 35.72 -3.54
N ARG A 368 8.65 35.53 -4.84
CA ARG A 368 9.78 34.80 -5.40
C ARG A 368 10.99 35.72 -5.36
N GLU A 369 11.94 35.51 -4.45
CA GLU A 369 13.23 36.19 -4.52
C GLU A 369 14.18 35.42 -5.45
N ARG A 370 14.54 36.07 -6.57
CA ARG A 370 15.57 35.63 -7.51
C ARG A 370 16.94 35.85 -6.87
N LEU A 371 17.74 34.81 -6.74
CA LEU A 371 19.18 34.95 -6.56
C LEU A 371 19.80 35.43 -7.88
N SER A 372 20.19 36.70 -7.90
CA SER A 372 20.99 37.33 -8.96
C SER A 372 22.47 37.07 -8.69
N SER A 373 23.14 36.44 -9.65
CA SER A 373 24.60 36.32 -9.74
C SER A 373 25.26 37.68 -9.98
N LYS A 374 26.12 38.11 -9.07
CA LYS A 374 27.29 39.00 -9.29
C LYS A 374 28.34 38.48 -8.28
N GLY A 375 29.52 38.00 -8.64
CA GLY A 375 30.46 38.54 -9.61
C GLY A 375 31.52 39.32 -8.85
N LYS A 376 32.59 38.64 -8.43
CA LYS A 376 34.00 39.05 -8.45
C LYS A 376 34.87 37.85 -8.12
#